data_AF-A0AAE0A4L7-F1
#
_entry.id   AF-A0AAE0A4L7-F1
#
_cell.length_a   1.000
_cell.length_b   1.000
_cell.length_c   1.000
_cell.angle_alpha   90.00
_cell.angle_beta   90.00
_cell.angle_gamma   90.00
#
_symmetry.space_group_name_H-M   'P 1'
#
loop_
_entity.id
_entity.type
_entity.pdbx_description
1 polymer ?
#
loop_
_entity_poly.entity_id
_entity_poly.type
_entity_poly.pdbx_seq_one_letter_code
_entity_poly.pdbx_strand_id
1 'polypeptide(L)'
;MTVLRLERCENCTSLSSLGLLSLLKDLTITGMNGLKSIGCEIYGEGCSKPFPSLNALYFTDLREWERWEPIKANEQVEAFPCLRNLSIVNCPKLSRRLPDHLPSLEKLVIKDCKQFVVSVSSFPMLSQIESVGCKEVITSSLTDYLPEVSDSVEYFRIWQLVKKRVPEQRNSTY
;
A
#
# COMPACT_ATOMS: atom_id res chain seq x y z
N MET A 1 13.08 -18.28 7.18
CA MET A 1 12.19 -17.33 7.89
C MET A 1 11.12 -16.89 6.91
N THR A 2 9.83 -17.03 7.26
CA THR A 2 8.70 -16.70 6.36
C THR A 2 7.94 -15.44 6.79
N VAL A 3 8.12 -14.99 8.02
CA VAL A 3 7.48 -13.80 8.58
C VAL A 3 8.55 -12.93 9.22
N LEU A 4 8.56 -11.64 8.92
CA LEU A 4 9.41 -10.64 9.54
C LEU A 4 8.56 -9.47 10.00
N ARG A 5 8.76 -9.06 11.27
CA ARG A 5 8.06 -7.93 11.88
C ARG A 5 9.11 -6.96 12.42
N LEU A 6 9.08 -5.73 11.89
CA LEU A 6 9.89 -4.62 12.35
C LEU A 6 8.95 -3.66 13.09
N GLU A 7 8.97 -3.73 14.42
CA GLU A 7 8.04 -3.00 15.27
C GLU A 7 8.77 -2.01 16.17
N ARG A 8 8.25 -0.79 16.28
CA ARG A 8 8.71 0.28 17.18
C ARG A 8 10.18 0.66 17.00
N CYS A 9 10.70 0.58 15.78
CA CYS A 9 12.05 1.02 15.46
C CYS A 9 12.10 2.52 15.18
N GLU A 10 11.87 3.35 16.20
CA GLU A 10 11.67 4.81 16.06
C GLU A 10 12.89 5.53 15.47
N ASN A 11 14.10 5.05 15.77
CA ASN A 11 15.36 5.60 15.28
C ASN A 11 15.79 5.07 13.91
N CYS A 12 15.08 4.07 13.37
CA CYS A 12 15.43 3.50 12.07
C CYS A 12 14.91 4.38 10.95
N THR A 13 15.84 4.94 10.17
CA THR A 13 15.58 5.85 9.05
C THR A 13 15.69 5.16 7.69
N SER A 14 16.12 3.90 7.64
CA SER A 14 16.28 3.11 6.42
C SER A 14 15.98 1.63 6.65
N LEU A 15 15.69 0.92 5.56
CA LEU A 15 15.43 -0.52 5.52
C LEU A 15 16.35 -1.14 4.46
N SER A 16 17.33 -1.94 4.87
CA SER A 16 18.33 -2.48 3.94
C SER A 16 18.11 -3.97 3.65
N SER A 17 18.21 -4.34 2.37
CA SER A 17 18.37 -5.71 1.85
C SER A 17 17.31 -6.74 2.27
N LEU A 18 16.12 -6.30 2.69
CA LEU A 18 15.02 -7.19 3.03
C LEU A 18 14.52 -7.99 1.81
N GLY A 19 14.68 -7.46 0.61
CA GLY A 19 14.32 -8.10 -0.66
C GLY A 19 15.14 -9.35 -0.98
N LEU A 20 16.31 -9.52 -0.37
CA LEU A 20 17.15 -10.71 -0.51
C LEU A 20 16.60 -11.92 0.26
N LEU A 21 15.62 -11.71 1.15
CA LEU A 21 14.99 -12.75 1.93
C LEU A 21 14.01 -13.55 1.05
N SER A 22 14.54 -14.47 0.24
CA SER A 22 13.79 -15.21 -0.78
C SER A 22 12.61 -16.04 -0.26
N LEU A 23 12.65 -16.44 1.02
CA LEU A 23 11.59 -17.21 1.68
C LEU A 23 10.57 -16.35 2.43
N LEU A 24 10.77 -15.03 2.48
CA LEU A 24 9.90 -14.12 3.20
C LEU A 24 8.53 -14.04 2.51
N LYS A 25 7.48 -14.35 3.25
CA LYS A 25 6.08 -14.30 2.81
C LYS A 25 5.35 -13.11 3.39
N ASP A 26 5.60 -12.80 4.66
CA ASP A 26 4.91 -11.71 5.35
C ASP A 26 5.92 -10.72 5.92
N LEU A 27 5.77 -9.45 5.56
CA LEU A 27 6.57 -8.35 6.09
C LEU A 27 5.65 -7.32 6.75
N THR A 28 5.89 -7.07 8.04
CA THR A 28 5.21 -6.01 8.79
C THR A 28 6.23 -4.97 9.24
N ILE A 29 5.94 -3.70 8.96
CA ILE A 29 6.74 -2.56 9.37
C ILE A 29 5.83 -1.58 10.12
N THR A 30 6.06 -1.42 11.41
CA THR A 30 5.18 -0.67 12.31
C THR A 30 5.96 0.29 13.19
N GLY A 31 5.52 1.55 13.27
CA GLY A 31 6.07 2.53 14.19
C GLY A 31 7.50 2.99 13.88
N MET A 32 7.95 2.83 12.63
CA MET A 32 9.23 3.39 12.15
C MET A 32 9.06 4.86 11.78
N ASN A 33 8.83 5.70 12.79
CA ASN A 33 8.48 7.11 12.59
C ASN A 33 9.58 7.93 11.89
N GLY A 34 10.85 7.54 11.98
CA GLY A 34 11.95 8.22 11.28
C GLY A 34 12.11 7.86 9.79
N LEU A 35 11.38 6.86 9.29
CA LEU A 35 11.49 6.39 7.91
C LEU A 35 10.81 7.39 6.97
N LYS A 36 11.61 8.08 6.15
CA LYS A 36 11.11 9.10 5.20
C LYS A 36 10.81 8.55 3.81
N SER A 37 11.58 7.55 3.38
CA SER A 37 11.46 6.94 2.07
C SER A 37 11.74 5.45 2.16
N ILE A 38 11.07 4.70 1.29
CA ILE A 38 11.44 3.32 0.96
C ILE A 38 12.03 3.38 -0.44
N GLY A 39 13.35 3.36 -0.51
CA GLY A 39 14.11 3.44 -1.75
C GLY A 39 14.64 2.08 -2.19
N CYS A 40 15.61 2.11 -3.11
CA CYS A 40 16.18 0.89 -3.67
C CYS A 40 16.96 0.04 -2.66
N GLU A 41 17.34 0.61 -1.52
CA GLU A 41 18.05 -0.06 -0.43
C GLU A 41 17.30 -1.28 0.10
N ILE A 42 15.97 -1.28 0.08
CA ILE A 42 15.17 -2.38 0.64
C ILE A 42 15.24 -3.63 -0.24
N TYR A 43 15.44 -3.46 -1.55
CA TYR A 43 15.43 -4.54 -2.52
C TYR A 43 16.75 -5.35 -2.51
N GLY A 44 17.85 -4.72 -2.09
CA GLY A 44 19.19 -5.29 -2.14
C GLY A 44 19.87 -4.98 -3.48
N GLU A 45 21.11 -4.51 -3.40
CA GLU A 45 21.90 -4.10 -4.57
C GLU A 45 22.18 -5.29 -5.50
N GLY A 46 21.99 -5.12 -6.80
CA GLY A 46 22.17 -6.17 -7.80
C GLY A 46 21.13 -7.29 -7.78
N CYS A 47 20.06 -7.17 -6.99
CA CYS A 47 18.98 -8.15 -6.96
C CYS A 47 18.01 -7.95 -8.13
N SER A 48 18.03 -8.89 -9.08
CA SER A 48 17.12 -8.88 -10.24
C SER A 48 15.70 -9.37 -9.92
N LYS A 49 15.46 -9.95 -8.73
CA LYS A 49 14.16 -10.45 -8.27
C LYS A 49 14.04 -10.34 -6.75
N PRO A 50 13.88 -9.13 -6.21
CA PRO A 50 13.68 -8.97 -4.78
C PRO A 50 12.29 -9.48 -4.38
N PHE A 51 12.15 -9.90 -3.11
CA PHE A 51 10.91 -10.40 -2.53
C PHE A 51 10.16 -11.46 -3.39
N PRO A 52 10.82 -12.53 -3.87
CA PRO A 52 10.23 -13.47 -4.81
C PRO A 52 9.05 -14.27 -4.23
N SER A 53 8.94 -14.38 -2.90
CA SER A 53 7.86 -15.12 -2.22
C SER A 53 6.93 -14.25 -1.39
N LEU A 54 7.12 -12.91 -1.40
CA LEU A 54 6.39 -12.03 -0.50
C LEU A 54 4.93 -11.98 -0.92
N ASN A 55 4.05 -12.40 -0.01
CA ASN A 55 2.61 -12.49 -0.20
C ASN A 55 1.90 -11.30 0.44
N ALA A 56 2.32 -10.90 1.64
CA ALA A 56 1.66 -9.85 2.40
C ALA A 56 2.65 -8.80 2.93
N LEU A 57 2.29 -7.52 2.72
CA LEU A 57 3.10 -6.37 3.12
C LEU A 57 2.23 -5.37 3.89
N TYR A 58 2.66 -5.06 5.11
CA TYR A 58 1.93 -4.21 6.04
C TYR A 58 2.80 -3.05 6.50
N PHE A 59 2.31 -1.82 6.30
CA PHE A 59 2.88 -0.59 6.83
C PHE A 59 1.88 0.04 7.80
N THR A 60 2.33 0.36 9.01
CA THR A 60 1.46 0.96 10.03
C THR A 60 2.22 2.02 10.83
N ASP A 61 1.58 3.17 11.08
CA ASP A 61 2.15 4.25 11.89
C ASP A 61 3.53 4.74 11.40
N LEU A 62 3.69 4.95 10.08
CA LEU A 62 4.90 5.53 9.50
C LEU A 62 4.72 7.02 9.26
N ARG A 63 4.91 7.80 10.33
CA ARG A 63 4.50 9.22 10.37
C ARG A 63 5.28 10.13 9.42
N GLU A 64 6.58 9.88 9.24
CA GLU A 64 7.44 10.69 8.36
C GLU A 64 7.55 10.13 6.93
N TRP A 65 6.88 9.01 6.63
CA TRP A 65 7.03 8.34 5.34
C TRP A 65 6.34 9.13 4.22
N GLU A 66 7.14 9.59 3.25
CA GLU A 66 6.70 10.45 2.15
C GLU A 66 6.66 9.71 0.80
N ARG A 67 7.64 8.84 0.55
CA ARG A 67 7.89 8.27 -0.79
C ARG A 67 8.15 6.77 -0.75
N TRP A 68 7.57 6.07 -1.71
CA TRP A 68 7.95 4.71 -2.06
C TRP A 68 8.50 4.74 -3.48
N GLU A 69 9.78 4.43 -3.63
CA GLU A 69 10.45 4.46 -4.93
C GLU A 69 10.39 3.06 -5.57
N PRO A 70 9.97 2.97 -6.85
CA PRO A 70 10.03 1.73 -7.59
C PRO A 70 11.48 1.36 -7.90
N ILE A 71 11.70 0.10 -8.26
CA ILE A 71 12.96 -0.32 -8.89
C ILE A 71 13.07 0.42 -10.22
N LYS A 72 14.25 0.98 -10.51
CA LYS A 72 14.45 1.88 -11.66
C LYS A 72 13.98 1.21 -12.96
N ALA A 73 13.17 1.94 -13.73
CA ALA A 73 12.37 1.48 -14.87
C ALA A 73 13.15 0.96 -16.09
N ASN A 74 14.48 1.01 -16.06
CA ASN A 74 15.36 0.52 -17.11
C ASN A 74 15.66 -0.99 -17.00
N GLU A 75 15.23 -1.64 -15.91
CA GLU A 75 15.32 -3.08 -15.73
C GLU A 75 13.90 -3.63 -15.54
N GLN A 76 13.54 -4.68 -16.27
CA GLN A 76 12.25 -5.40 -16.17
C GLN A 76 12.16 -6.20 -14.85
N VAL A 77 12.58 -5.59 -13.75
CA VAL A 77 12.73 -6.21 -12.44
C VAL A 77 11.43 -6.03 -11.67
N GLU A 78 10.71 -7.14 -11.55
CA GLU A 78 9.51 -7.21 -10.75
C GLU A 78 9.88 -7.37 -9.27
N ALA A 79 9.68 -6.32 -8.49
CA ALA A 79 10.02 -6.32 -7.07
C ALA A 79 9.10 -7.19 -6.21
N PHE A 80 7.88 -7.46 -6.69
CA PHE A 80 6.81 -8.05 -5.90
C PHE A 80 5.95 -9.01 -6.75
N PRO A 81 6.55 -10.07 -7.33
CA PRO A 81 5.83 -10.95 -8.25
C PRO A 81 4.67 -11.70 -7.58
N CYS A 82 4.74 -11.95 -6.27
CA CYS A 82 3.76 -12.75 -5.53
C CYS A 82 2.93 -11.95 -4.50
N LEU A 83 3.04 -10.62 -4.48
CA LEU A 83 2.37 -9.80 -3.46
C LEU A 83 0.86 -9.77 -3.74
N ARG A 84 0.07 -10.34 -2.82
CA ARG A 84 -1.40 -10.41 -2.89
C ARG A 84 -2.07 -9.39 -1.98
N ASN A 85 -1.45 -9.07 -0.85
CA ASN A 85 -2.03 -8.23 0.18
C ASN A 85 -1.13 -7.05 0.51
N LEU A 86 -1.61 -5.84 0.26
CA LEU A 86 -0.95 -4.61 0.66
C LEU A 86 -1.84 -3.81 1.61
N SER A 87 -1.30 -3.44 2.76
CA SER A 87 -2.00 -2.64 3.76
C SER A 87 -1.14 -1.47 4.22
N ILE A 88 -1.68 -0.25 4.13
CA ILE A 88 -1.04 0.99 4.56
C ILE A 88 -1.99 1.72 5.50
N VAL A 89 -1.61 1.86 6.77
CA VAL A 89 -2.48 2.41 7.82
C VAL A 89 -1.77 3.51 8.59
N ASN A 90 -2.43 4.65 8.74
CA ASN A 90 -1.94 5.80 9.50
C ASN A 90 -0.57 6.32 9.02
N CYS A 91 -0.42 6.50 7.71
CA CYS A 91 0.77 7.07 7.06
C CYS A 91 0.42 8.44 6.45
N PRO A 92 0.38 9.53 7.24
CA PRO A 92 -0.25 10.79 6.82
C PRO A 92 0.53 11.59 5.78
N LYS A 93 1.86 11.43 5.70
CA LYS A 93 2.74 12.15 4.75
C LYS A 93 2.95 11.44 3.43
N LEU A 94 2.43 10.22 3.29
CA LEU A 94 2.58 9.43 2.09
C LEU A 94 1.82 10.12 0.95
N SER A 95 2.57 10.73 0.03
CA SER A 95 2.04 11.66 -0.98
C SER A 95 2.30 11.22 -2.42
N ARG A 96 3.11 10.17 -2.61
CA ARG A 96 3.42 9.61 -3.94
C ARG A 96 2.75 8.26 -4.17
N ARG A 97 2.62 7.93 -5.46
CA ARG A 97 1.97 6.72 -5.98
C ARG A 97 2.66 5.45 -5.46
N LEU A 98 1.88 4.37 -5.40
CA LEU A 98 2.41 3.01 -5.24
C LEU A 98 3.32 2.64 -6.42
N PRO A 99 4.13 1.58 -6.29
CA PRO A 99 4.79 0.98 -7.45
C PRO A 99 3.77 0.72 -8.57
N ASP A 100 4.12 1.11 -9.80
CA ASP A 100 3.20 1.07 -10.95
C ASP A 100 2.89 -0.34 -11.45
N HIS A 101 3.53 -1.39 -10.90
CA HIS A 101 3.34 -2.77 -11.34
C HIS A 101 3.33 -3.74 -10.15
N LEU A 102 2.14 -4.20 -9.76
CA LEU A 102 1.91 -5.23 -8.75
C LEU A 102 0.98 -6.31 -9.36
N PRO A 103 1.53 -7.29 -10.10
CA PRO A 103 0.75 -8.15 -11.00
C PRO A 103 -0.17 -9.13 -10.25
N SER A 104 0.18 -9.50 -9.02
CA SER A 104 -0.56 -10.47 -8.20
C SER A 104 -1.42 -9.81 -7.12
N LEU A 105 -1.52 -8.48 -7.07
CA LEU A 105 -2.18 -7.78 -5.97
C LEU A 105 -3.69 -8.01 -6.03
N GLU A 106 -4.23 -8.65 -5.00
CA GLU A 106 -5.66 -8.97 -4.88
C GLU A 106 -6.38 -8.02 -3.93
N LYS A 107 -5.70 -7.62 -2.84
CA LYS A 107 -6.28 -6.81 -1.77
C LYS A 107 -5.39 -5.61 -1.44
N LEU A 108 -5.99 -4.43 -1.51
CA LEU A 108 -5.40 -3.15 -1.13
C LEU A 108 -6.19 -2.49 0.01
N VAL A 109 -5.54 -2.24 1.14
CA VAL A 109 -6.12 -1.55 2.28
C VAL A 109 -5.35 -0.27 2.57
N ILE A 110 -6.04 0.86 2.62
CA ILE A 110 -5.44 2.17 2.90
C ILE A 110 -6.31 2.89 3.92
N LYS A 111 -5.77 3.20 5.10
CA LYS A 111 -6.52 3.86 6.17
C LYS A 111 -5.75 5.06 6.70
N ASP A 112 -6.45 6.17 6.89
CA ASP A 112 -5.93 7.38 7.53
C ASP A 112 -4.67 7.96 6.85
N CYS A 113 -4.56 7.79 5.52
CA CYS A 113 -3.46 8.31 4.70
C CYS A 113 -3.90 9.58 3.98
N LYS A 114 -3.78 10.73 4.66
CA LYS A 114 -4.40 12.01 4.27
C LYS A 114 -3.86 12.64 2.97
N GLN A 115 -2.65 12.29 2.55
CA GLN A 115 -2.04 12.84 1.32
C GLN A 115 -2.01 11.83 0.17
N PHE A 116 -2.55 10.63 0.39
CA PHE A 116 -2.38 9.53 -0.54
C PHE A 116 -3.36 9.63 -1.71
N VAL A 117 -2.80 9.52 -2.92
CA VAL A 117 -3.54 9.44 -4.19
C VAL A 117 -3.13 8.15 -4.88
N VAL A 118 -4.08 7.23 -5.03
CA VAL A 118 -3.84 5.95 -5.71
C VAL A 118 -4.39 6.01 -7.13
N SER A 119 -3.57 5.61 -8.10
CA SER A 119 -4.02 5.17 -9.41
C SER A 119 -4.03 3.65 -9.40
N VAL A 120 -5.20 3.02 -9.27
CA VAL A 120 -5.33 1.54 -9.27
C VAL A 120 -5.37 0.92 -10.66
N SER A 121 -5.23 1.75 -11.71
CA SER A 121 -5.29 1.39 -13.13
C SER A 121 -4.27 0.32 -13.55
N SER A 122 -3.27 0.03 -12.72
CA SER A 122 -2.12 -0.81 -13.05
C SER A 122 -2.10 -2.16 -12.29
N PHE A 123 -3.19 -2.56 -11.64
CA PHE A 123 -3.27 -3.79 -10.84
C PHE A 123 -4.28 -4.77 -11.43
N PRO A 124 -3.83 -5.72 -12.29
CA PRO A 124 -4.73 -6.55 -13.07
C PRO A 124 -5.56 -7.54 -12.24
N MET A 125 -5.06 -7.97 -11.08
CA MET A 125 -5.72 -8.97 -10.21
C MET A 125 -6.48 -8.35 -9.03
N LEU A 126 -6.58 -7.03 -8.97
CA LEU A 126 -7.12 -6.33 -7.81
C LEU A 126 -8.64 -6.51 -7.73
N SER A 127 -9.09 -7.19 -6.69
CA SER A 127 -10.52 -7.48 -6.45
C SER A 127 -11.08 -6.80 -5.21
N GLN A 128 -10.22 -6.41 -4.26
CA GLN A 128 -10.64 -5.79 -3.00
C GLN A 128 -9.87 -4.51 -2.73
N ILE A 129 -10.60 -3.40 -2.59
CA ILE A 129 -10.04 -2.11 -2.16
C ILE A 129 -10.81 -1.63 -0.94
N GLU A 130 -10.09 -1.30 0.13
CA GLU A 130 -10.64 -0.61 1.29
C GLU A 130 -9.88 0.71 1.48
N SER A 131 -10.56 1.85 1.32
CA SER A 131 -9.97 3.17 1.63
C SER A 131 -10.85 3.94 2.61
N VAL A 132 -10.29 4.30 3.76
CA VAL A 132 -10.95 5.10 4.81
C VAL A 132 -10.05 6.26 5.22
N GLY A 133 -10.59 7.47 5.43
CA GLY A 133 -9.81 8.61 5.92
C GLY A 133 -8.73 9.12 4.95
N CYS A 134 -8.83 8.79 3.66
CA CYS A 134 -7.90 9.21 2.60
C CYS A 134 -8.49 10.34 1.74
N LYS A 135 -7.63 11.15 1.11
CA LYS A 135 -8.07 12.34 0.35
C LYS A 135 -8.75 11.99 -0.97
N GLU A 136 -8.16 11.10 -1.77
CA GLU A 136 -8.71 10.73 -3.08
C GLU A 136 -8.16 9.38 -3.57
N VAL A 137 -9.02 8.53 -4.11
CA VAL A 137 -8.64 7.27 -4.78
C VAL A 137 -9.12 7.36 -6.23
N ILE A 138 -8.18 7.40 -7.17
CA ILE A 138 -8.46 7.54 -8.61
C ILE A 138 -8.56 6.14 -9.22
N THR A 139 -9.78 5.75 -9.59
CA THR A 139 -10.11 4.44 -10.20
C THR A 139 -10.40 4.53 -11.70
N SER A 140 -10.06 5.65 -12.34
CA SER A 140 -10.59 6.11 -13.63
C SER A 140 -10.35 5.21 -14.85
N SER A 141 -9.72 4.05 -14.70
CA SER A 141 -9.50 3.07 -15.78
C SER A 141 -10.23 1.74 -15.59
N LEU A 142 -10.83 1.45 -14.42
CA LEU A 142 -11.55 0.18 -14.22
C LEU A 142 -12.92 0.19 -14.90
N THR A 143 -13.52 1.37 -15.09
CA THR A 143 -14.84 1.54 -15.71
C THR A 143 -14.84 1.24 -17.21
N ASP A 144 -13.69 1.32 -17.88
CA ASP A 144 -13.63 1.11 -19.34
C ASP A 144 -13.37 -0.37 -19.73
N TYR A 145 -12.94 -1.21 -18.78
CA TYR A 145 -12.49 -2.59 -19.08
C TYR A 145 -13.29 -3.70 -18.39
N LEU A 146 -14.05 -3.43 -17.31
CA LEU A 146 -14.82 -4.46 -16.61
C LEU A 146 -16.16 -3.91 -16.07
N PRO A 147 -17.31 -4.18 -16.72
CA PRO A 147 -18.63 -3.79 -16.20
C PRO A 147 -18.96 -4.44 -14.85
N GLU A 148 -18.37 -5.59 -14.50
CA GLU A 148 -18.56 -6.26 -13.20
C GLU A 148 -17.84 -5.56 -12.03
N VAL A 149 -16.71 -4.90 -12.31
CA VAL A 149 -16.00 -4.09 -11.31
C VAL A 149 -16.68 -2.75 -11.10
N SER A 150 -17.44 -2.28 -12.10
CA SER A 150 -18.29 -1.09 -11.99
C SER A 150 -19.20 -1.19 -10.78
N ASP A 151 -19.90 -2.31 -10.56
CA ASP A 151 -20.80 -2.46 -9.41
C ASP A 151 -20.09 -2.40 -8.06
N SER A 152 -18.85 -2.92 -7.96
CA SER A 152 -18.06 -2.85 -6.73
C SER A 152 -17.47 -1.46 -6.49
N VAL A 153 -17.10 -0.73 -7.55
CA VAL A 153 -16.61 0.66 -7.49
C VAL A 153 -17.76 1.63 -7.27
N GLU A 154 -18.93 1.38 -7.85
CA GLU A 154 -20.20 2.07 -7.60
C GLU A 154 -20.61 1.85 -6.15
N TYR A 155 -20.56 0.61 -5.66
CA TYR A 155 -20.81 0.30 -4.25
C TYR A 155 -19.81 1.03 -3.37
N PHE A 156 -18.53 1.06 -3.70
CA PHE A 156 -17.51 1.81 -2.96
C PHE A 156 -17.78 3.33 -2.98
N ARG A 157 -18.14 3.90 -4.13
CA ARG A 157 -18.54 5.32 -4.27
C ARG A 157 -19.79 5.62 -3.46
N ILE A 158 -20.81 4.77 -3.53
CA ILE A 158 -22.07 4.86 -2.78
C ILE A 158 -21.76 4.74 -1.29
N TRP A 159 -20.92 3.80 -0.85
CA TRP A 159 -20.52 3.64 0.54
C TRP A 159 -19.75 4.87 1.05
N GLN A 160 -18.84 5.43 0.25
CA GLN A 160 -18.14 6.68 0.59
C GLN A 160 -19.09 7.89 0.65
N LEU A 161 -20.06 7.99 -0.27
CA LEU A 161 -21.08 9.04 -0.28
C LEU A 161 -22.05 8.90 0.90
N VAL A 162 -22.45 7.69 1.26
CA VAL A 162 -23.28 7.38 2.42
C VAL A 162 -22.55 7.75 3.71
N LYS A 163 -21.25 7.41 3.84
CA LYS A 163 -20.45 7.77 5.02
C LYS A 163 -20.23 9.27 5.16
N LYS A 164 -20.09 10.03 4.06
CA LYS A 164 -20.03 11.51 4.09
C LYS A 164 -21.36 12.17 4.50
N ARG A 165 -22.48 11.46 4.41
CA ARG A 165 -23.83 12.02 4.67
C ARG A 165 -24.37 11.71 6.07
N VAL A 166 -23.66 10.91 6.87
CA VAL A 166 -23.98 10.69 8.29
C VAL A 166 -23.13 11.66 9.12
N PRO A 167 -23.68 12.77 9.64
CA PRO A 167 -22.98 13.55 10.67
C PRO A 167 -22.85 12.69 11.93
N GLU A 168 -21.64 12.63 12.51
CA GLU A 168 -21.42 12.09 13.85
C GLU A 168 -22.42 12.75 14.80
N GLN A 169 -23.46 12.02 15.20
CA GLN A 169 -24.30 12.47 16.30
C GLN A 169 -23.44 12.44 17.55
N ARG A 170 -23.21 13.65 18.04
CA ARG A 170 -22.62 14.00 19.32
C ARG A 170 -23.34 13.22 20.42
N ASN A 171 -22.74 12.14 20.93
CA ASN A 171 -23.22 11.50 22.15
C ASN A 171 -22.84 12.39 23.35
N SER A 172 -23.75 13.29 23.69
CA SER A 172 -23.83 13.95 24.99
C SER A 172 -24.96 13.32 25.77
N THR A 173 -24.64 12.60 26.85
CA THR A 173 -25.47 12.31 28.03
C THR A 173 -24.55 11.54 28.97
N TYR A 174 -24.25 11.95 30.19
CA TYR A 174 -24.99 12.76 31.18
C TYR A 174 -24.09 13.80 31.84
#